data_AF-A0A5D2T782-F1
#
_entry.id   AF-A0A5D2T782-F1
#
_cell.length_a   1.000
_cell.length_b   1.000
_cell.length_c   1.000
_cell.angle_alpha   90.00
_cell.angle_beta   90.00
_cell.angle_gamma   90.00
#
_symmetry.space_group_name_H-M   'P 1'
#
loop_
_entity.id
_entity.type
_entity.pdbx_description
1 polymer ?
#
loop_
_entity_poly.entity_id
_entity_poly.type
_entity_poly.pdbx_seq_one_letter_code
_entity_poly.pdbx_strand_id
1 'polypeptide(L)'
;MKVCDLYCGGGADAEKWDGAQISHYVGIDVSSRINEVREAWESQRKSFTSEFFEADPCTDNLEALLLEKDIQADLVCCLQHLQLRFQTEDKARRLLSNVSFLLKPGGYFFGITLEKVIGKNHCF
;
A
#
# COMPACT_ATOMS: atom_id res chain seq x y z
N MET A 1 -4.12 -12.83 -9.29
CA MET A 1 -4.28 -11.40 -8.96
C MET A 1 -3.11 -10.94 -8.11
N LYS A 2 -2.39 -9.89 -8.52
CA LYS A 2 -1.30 -9.27 -7.77
C LYS A 2 -1.83 -8.06 -7.00
N VAL A 3 -1.62 -8.05 -5.69
CA VAL A 3 -2.06 -6.98 -4.78
C VAL A 3 -0.84 -6.26 -4.25
N CYS A 4 -0.87 -4.94 -4.23
CA CYS A 4 0.11 -4.10 -3.56
C CYS A 4 -0.56 -3.32 -2.43
N ASP A 5 -0.05 -3.45 -1.22
CA ASP A 5 -0.59 -2.87 -0.01
C ASP A 5 0.37 -1.83 0.55
N LEU A 6 -0.03 -0.57 0.45
CA LEU A 6 0.71 0.59 0.89
C LEU A 6 0.45 0.83 2.38
N TYR A 7 1.53 1.01 3.14
CA TYR A 7 1.53 1.03 4.59
C TYR A 7 0.89 -0.24 5.16
N CYS A 8 1.33 -1.40 4.64
CA CYS A 8 0.78 -2.72 4.98
C CYS A 8 0.91 -3.09 6.46
N GLY A 9 1.77 -2.39 7.20
CA GLY A 9 2.02 -2.65 8.60
C GLY A 9 2.50 -4.08 8.85
N GLY A 10 2.16 -4.59 10.04
CA GLY A 10 2.61 -5.88 10.57
C GLY A 10 2.01 -7.14 9.95
N GLY A 11 1.29 -7.06 8.83
CA GLY A 11 0.70 -8.24 8.19
C GLY A 11 -0.69 -8.66 8.66
N ALA A 12 -1.46 -7.74 9.25
CA ALA A 12 -2.79 -8.04 9.80
C ALA A 12 -3.79 -8.58 8.75
N ASP A 13 -3.54 -8.36 7.45
CA ASP A 13 -4.42 -8.77 6.35
C ASP A 13 -4.01 -10.09 5.68
N ALA A 14 -3.07 -10.86 6.23
CA ALA A 14 -2.56 -12.08 5.60
C ALA A 14 -3.62 -13.15 5.32
N GLU A 15 -4.54 -13.38 6.26
CA GLU A 15 -5.62 -14.36 6.09
C GLU A 15 -6.67 -13.92 5.08
N LYS A 16 -6.95 -12.62 5.03
CA LYS A 16 -7.87 -12.02 4.05
C LYS A 16 -7.38 -12.29 2.63
N TRP A 17 -6.09 -12.09 2.38
CA TRP A 17 -5.51 -12.28 1.07
C TRP A 17 -5.38 -13.76 0.67
N ASP A 18 -5.14 -14.65 1.63
CA ASP A 18 -5.17 -16.10 1.39
C ASP A 18 -6.58 -16.58 1.01
N GLY A 19 -7.61 -16.13 1.74
CA GLY A 19 -9.01 -16.43 1.42
C GLY A 19 -9.46 -15.84 0.07
N ALA A 20 -8.88 -14.72 -0.35
CA ALA A 20 -9.11 -14.12 -1.67
C ALA A 20 -8.37 -14.83 -2.81
N GLN A 21 -7.54 -15.84 -2.52
CA GLN A 21 -6.78 -16.63 -3.48
C GLN A 21 -5.98 -15.76 -4.47
N ILE A 22 -5.30 -14.74 -3.92
CA ILE A 22 -4.40 -13.92 -4.73
C ILE A 22 -3.21 -14.76 -5.21
N SER A 23 -2.50 -14.31 -6.24
CA SER A 23 -1.31 -15.00 -6.74
C SER A 23 -0.03 -14.44 -6.13
N HIS A 24 -0.03 -13.15 -5.78
CA HIS A 24 1.14 -12.47 -5.27
C HIS A 24 0.78 -11.22 -4.46
N TYR A 25 1.49 -11.01 -3.34
CA TYR A 25 1.33 -9.88 -2.44
C TYR A 25 2.59 -9.00 -2.40
N VAL A 26 2.44 -7.69 -2.49
CA VAL A 26 3.51 -6.72 -2.32
C VAL A 26 3.19 -5.82 -1.13
N GLY A 27 4.00 -5.85 -0.08
CA GLY A 27 3.88 -4.92 1.05
C GLY A 27 4.88 -3.77 0.93
N ILE A 28 4.43 -2.53 1.09
CA ILE A 28 5.30 -1.35 1.16
C ILE A 28 5.05 -0.63 2.48
N ASP A 29 6.07 -0.41 3.30
CA ASP A 29 5.94 0.33 4.56
C ASP A 29 7.18 1.19 4.85
N VAL A 30 7.01 2.21 5.70
CA VAL A 30 8.09 3.10 6.17
C VAL A 30 8.87 2.46 7.32
N SER A 31 8.32 1.43 7.96
CA SER A 31 8.92 0.83 9.14
C SER A 31 10.14 -0.04 8.80
N SER A 32 11.24 0.16 9.53
CA SER A 32 12.40 -0.74 9.57
C SER A 32 12.05 -2.18 9.99
N ARG A 33 10.85 -2.40 10.54
CA ARG A 33 10.32 -3.72 10.90
C ARG A 33 9.76 -4.50 9.71
N ILE A 34 9.81 -3.96 8.49
CA ILE A 34 9.34 -4.67 7.29
C ILE A 34 10.03 -6.04 7.13
N ASN A 35 11.28 -6.18 7.56
CA ASN A 35 12.00 -7.46 7.55
C ASN A 35 11.40 -8.47 8.54
N GLU A 36 11.00 -8.03 9.75
CA GLU A 36 10.33 -8.90 10.73
C GLU A 36 8.97 -9.36 10.20
N VAL A 37 8.24 -8.46 9.52
CA VAL A 37 6.98 -8.78 8.86
C VAL A 37 7.22 -9.82 7.76
N ARG A 38 8.22 -9.59 6.89
CA ARG A 38 8.58 -10.56 5.85
C ARG A 38 8.86 -11.94 6.44
N GLU A 39 9.68 -12.03 7.48
CA GLU A 39 10.01 -13.31 8.13
C GLU A 39 8.75 -13.98 8.72
N ALA A 40 7.88 -13.22 9.38
CA ALA A 40 6.62 -13.73 9.91
C ALA A 40 5.68 -14.22 8.80
N TRP A 41 5.66 -13.55 7.63
CA TRP A 41 4.87 -13.96 6.48
C TRP A 41 5.42 -15.19 5.77
N GLU A 42 6.72 -15.25 5.52
CA GLU A 42 7.39 -16.39 4.89
C GLU A 42 7.33 -17.65 5.77
N SER A 43 7.31 -17.48 7.09
CA SER A 43 7.09 -18.60 8.02
C SER A 43 5.70 -19.22 7.90
N GLN A 44 4.71 -18.45 7.42
CA GLN A 44 3.39 -18.95 7.13
C GLN A 44 3.42 -19.61 5.75
N ARG A 45 3.07 -20.90 5.68
CA ARG A 45 2.88 -21.59 4.39
C ARG A 45 1.63 -21.06 3.68
N LYS A 46 1.76 -19.93 2.99
CA LYS A 46 0.69 -19.33 2.18
C LYS A 46 0.67 -19.93 0.78
N SER A 47 -0.51 -19.82 0.15
CA SER A 47 -0.73 -20.30 -1.23
C SER A 47 -0.19 -19.36 -2.30
N PHE A 48 0.30 -18.17 -1.92
CA PHE A 48 0.77 -17.12 -2.81
C PHE A 48 2.18 -16.65 -2.42
N THR A 49 2.84 -15.98 -3.36
CA THR A 49 4.18 -15.41 -3.16
C THR A 49 4.10 -13.99 -2.60
N SER A 50 5.13 -13.54 -1.89
CA SER A 50 5.15 -12.21 -1.28
C SER A 50 6.50 -11.50 -1.40
N GLU A 51 6.46 -10.20 -1.63
CA GLU A 51 7.62 -9.31 -1.59
C GLU A 51 7.33 -8.10 -0.70
N PHE A 52 8.37 -7.57 -0.05
CA PHE A 52 8.25 -6.44 0.86
C PHE A 52 9.32 -5.39 0.61
N PHE A 53 8.93 -4.11 0.66
CA PHE A 53 9.81 -2.98 0.38
C PHE A 53 9.69 -1.91 1.47
N GLU A 54 10.84 -1.37 1.88
CA GLU A 54 10.92 -0.22 2.77
C GLU A 54 10.90 1.07 1.94
N ALA A 55 9.82 1.83 2.02
CA ALA A 55 9.67 3.13 1.38
C ALA A 55 8.48 3.90 1.98
N ASP A 56 8.49 5.22 1.88
CA ASP A 56 7.32 6.07 2.12
C ASP A 56 6.64 6.45 0.79
N PRO A 57 5.50 5.84 0.45
CA PRO A 57 4.71 6.17 -0.74
C PRO A 57 4.34 7.65 -0.91
N CYS A 58 4.37 8.47 0.15
CA CYS A 58 4.05 9.90 0.08
C CYS A 58 5.26 10.81 -0.15
N THR A 59 6.49 10.32 0.02
CA THR A 59 7.71 11.14 -0.14
C THR A 59 8.69 10.55 -1.15
N ASP A 60 8.83 9.22 -1.17
CA ASP A 60 9.80 8.53 -2.01
C ASP A 60 9.28 8.34 -3.44
N ASN A 61 10.21 8.27 -4.39
CA ASN A 61 9.88 7.96 -5.78
C ASN A 61 9.91 6.45 -5.99
N LEU A 62 8.75 5.79 -5.90
CA LEU A 62 8.66 4.34 -6.05
C LEU A 62 9.03 3.86 -7.45
N GLU A 63 8.79 4.70 -8.47
CA GLU A 63 9.25 4.40 -9.82
C GLU A 63 10.77 4.24 -9.86
N ALA A 64 11.53 5.17 -9.27
CA ALA A 64 12.98 5.09 -9.24
C ALA A 64 13.50 3.91 -8.37
N LEU A 65 12.82 3.61 -7.27
CA LEU A 65 13.24 2.56 -6.32
C LEU A 65 12.90 1.14 -6.80
N LEU A 66 11.77 0.99 -7.50
CA LEU A 66 11.17 -0.31 -7.83
C LEU A 66 11.10 -0.57 -9.33
N LEU A 67 11.75 0.26 -10.16
CA LEU A 67 11.77 0.09 -11.62
C LEU A 67 12.23 -1.32 -12.03
N GLU A 68 13.32 -1.80 -11.43
CA GLU A 68 13.90 -3.11 -11.74
C GLU A 68 13.07 -4.28 -11.18
N LYS A 69 12.08 -4.00 -10.31
CA LYS A 69 11.22 -5.00 -9.69
C LYS A 69 9.98 -5.31 -10.53
N ASP A 70 9.71 -4.52 -11.57
CA ASP A 70 8.57 -4.68 -12.49
C ASP A 70 7.25 -4.93 -11.74
N ILE A 71 6.97 -4.10 -10.75
CA ILE A 71 5.78 -4.25 -9.91
C ILE A 71 4.58 -3.72 -10.69
N GLN A 72 3.89 -4.64 -11.34
CA GLN A 72 2.63 -4.42 -12.03
C GLN A 72 1.51 -5.10 -11.23
N ALA A 73 0.76 -4.34 -10.43
CA ALA A 73 -0.32 -4.82 -9.58
C ALA A 73 -1.70 -4.66 -10.25
N ASP A 74 -2.59 -5.62 -10.03
CA ASP A 74 -3.99 -5.52 -10.45
C ASP A 74 -4.79 -4.65 -9.48
N LEU A 75 -4.34 -4.64 -8.21
CA LEU A 75 -4.92 -3.86 -7.14
C LEU A 75 -3.83 -3.19 -6.32
N VAL A 76 -3.93 -1.89 -6.12
CA VAL A 76 -3.16 -1.15 -5.11
C VAL A 76 -4.13 -0.73 -4.01
N CYS A 77 -3.81 -1.02 -2.76
CA CYS A 77 -4.62 -0.58 -1.63
C CYS A 77 -3.79 0.20 -0.62
N CYS A 78 -4.44 1.12 0.09
CA CYS A 78 -3.89 1.82 1.24
C CYS A 78 -4.97 1.82 2.33
N LEU A 79 -4.95 0.78 3.16
CA LEU A 79 -6.03 0.52 4.12
C LEU A 79 -5.73 1.09 5.52
N GLN A 80 -4.49 1.49 5.78
CA GLN A 80 -4.05 2.08 7.04
C GLN A 80 -3.33 3.40 6.82
N HIS A 81 -3.33 4.25 7.86
CA HIS A 81 -2.50 5.46 7.99
C HIS A 81 -2.64 6.55 6.90
N LEU A 82 -3.50 6.38 5.89
CA LEU A 82 -3.72 7.29 4.77
C LEU A 82 -3.99 8.75 5.25
N GLN A 83 -4.89 8.91 6.21
CA GLN A 83 -5.27 10.20 6.79
C GLN A 83 -4.14 11.00 7.47
N LEU A 84 -3.10 10.31 7.97
CA LEU A 84 -1.98 10.96 8.67
C LEU A 84 -0.92 11.45 7.67
N ARG A 85 -0.97 10.97 6.43
CA ARG A 85 0.07 11.16 5.40
C ARG A 85 -0.34 12.13 4.29
N PHE A 86 -1.66 12.36 4.11
CA PHE A 86 -2.23 13.47 3.32
C PHE A 86 -2.12 14.82 4.05
N GLN A 87 -0.92 15.22 4.43
CA GLN A 87 -0.70 16.51 5.11
C GLN A 87 -0.58 17.68 4.13
N THR A 88 -0.04 17.42 2.94
CA THR A 88 0.18 18.44 1.89
C THR A 88 -0.25 17.91 0.54
N GLU A 89 -0.56 18.82 -0.38
CA GLU A 89 -0.90 18.50 -1.76
C GLU A 89 0.24 17.74 -2.46
N ASP A 90 1.49 18.13 -2.22
CA ASP A 90 2.66 17.48 -2.81
C ASP A 90 2.76 16.00 -2.41
N LYS A 91 2.49 15.68 -1.14
CA LYS A 91 2.48 14.29 -0.66
C LYS A 91 1.36 13.48 -1.31
N ALA A 92 0.18 14.08 -1.47
CA ALA A 92 -0.94 13.45 -2.15
C ALA A 92 -0.63 13.19 -3.64
N ARG A 93 -0.05 14.18 -4.34
CA ARG A 93 0.38 14.05 -5.74
C ARG A 93 1.45 12.96 -5.89
N ARG A 94 2.43 12.93 -4.99
CA ARG A 94 3.48 11.89 -4.97
C ARG A 94 2.87 10.50 -4.80
N LEU A 95 1.96 10.33 -3.84
CA LEU A 95 1.28 9.06 -3.62
C LEU A 95 0.49 8.62 -4.86
N LEU A 96 -0.32 9.50 -5.45
CA LEU A 96 -1.10 9.15 -6.63
C LEU A 96 -0.22 8.82 -7.84
N SER A 97 0.92 9.51 -7.99
CA SER A 97 1.92 9.19 -9.01
C SER A 97 2.49 7.78 -8.80
N ASN A 98 2.87 7.46 -7.57
CA ASN A 98 3.40 6.16 -7.19
C ASN A 98 2.36 5.04 -7.39
N VAL A 99 1.11 5.27 -6.98
CA VAL A 99 -0.01 4.34 -7.21
C VAL A 99 -0.20 4.09 -8.71
N SER A 100 -0.15 5.15 -9.53
CA SER A 100 -0.32 5.02 -10.97
C SER A 100 0.81 4.22 -11.61
N PHE A 101 2.05 4.37 -11.14
CA PHE A 101 3.19 3.57 -11.58
C PHE A 101 3.04 2.08 -11.24
N LEU A 102 2.53 1.77 -10.05
CA LEU A 102 2.37 0.39 -9.56
C LEU A 102 1.18 -0.34 -10.21
N LEU A 103 0.21 0.38 -10.77
CA LEU A 103 -0.98 -0.21 -11.36
C LEU A 103 -0.78 -0.61 -12.81
N LYS A 104 -1.31 -1.79 -13.15
CA LYS A 104 -1.54 -2.15 -14.55
C LYS A 104 -2.66 -1.29 -15.16
N PRO A 105 -2.68 -1.12 -16.49
CA PRO A 105 -3.86 -0.61 -17.18
C PRO A 105 -5.12 -1.40 -16.80
N GLY A 106 -6.15 -0.70 -16.32
CA GLY A 106 -7.41 -1.29 -15.86
C GLY A 106 -7.40 -1.82 -14.42
N GLY A 107 -6.29 -1.65 -13.68
CA GLY A 107 -6.20 -1.95 -12.25
C GLY A 107 -6.98 -0.95 -11.39
N TYR A 108 -7.16 -1.29 -10.13
CA TYR A 108 -7.94 -0.50 -9.17
C TYR A 108 -7.09 0.02 -8.02
N PHE A 109 -7.39 1.23 -7.57
CA PHE A 109 -6.85 1.77 -6.33
C PHE A 109 -7.94 1.86 -5.25
N PHE A 110 -7.71 1.26 -4.08
CA PHE A 110 -8.59 1.39 -2.91
C PHE A 110 -7.87 2.11 -1.77
N GLY A 111 -8.40 3.22 -1.31
CA GLY A 111 -7.94 3.90 -0.10
C GLY A 111 -9.05 3.95 0.95
N ILE A 112 -8.73 3.68 2.21
CA ILE A 112 -9.63 4.00 3.33
C ILE A 112 -9.13 5.27 4.00
N THR A 113 -9.88 6.36 3.87
CA THR A 113 -9.68 7.59 4.65
C THR A 113 -10.73 7.61 5.77
N LEU A 114 -10.39 7.98 7.01
CA LEU A 114 -11.45 8.41 7.93
C LEU A 114 -12.02 9.72 7.39
N GLU A 115 -13.34 9.87 7.43
CA GLU A 115 -13.94 11.19 7.23
C GLU A 115 -13.36 12.16 8.26
N LYS A 116 -12.68 13.21 7.80
CA LYS A 116 -12.63 14.42 8.60
C LYS A 116 -14.04 14.97 8.62
N VAL A 117 -14.75 14.81 9.75
CA VAL A 117 -15.86 15.72 10.06
C VAL A 117 -15.22 17.10 10.25
N ILE A 118 -15.14 17.85 9.16
CA ILE A 118 -14.83 19.28 9.22
C ILE A 118 -16.02 19.86 9.97
N GLY A 119 -15.77 20.34 11.20
CA GLY A 119 -16.81 20.88 12.06
C GLY A 119 -17.72 21.83 11.29
N LYS A 120 -19.03 21.73 11.55
CA LYS A 120 -20.06 22.66 11.08
C LYS A 120 -19.61 24.09 11.37
N ASN A 121 -19.04 24.77 10.38
CA ASN A 121 -19.04 26.22 10.37
C ASN A 121 -20.48 26.63 10.07
N HIS A 122 -21.16 27.11 11.10
CA HIS A 122 -22.41 27.84 10.97
C HIS A 122 -22.16 29.01 10.02
N CYS A 123 -22.78 28.98 8.86
CA CYS A 123 -23.06 30.19 8.11
C CYS A 123 -24.23 30.89 8.82
N PHE A 124 -23.96 32.03 9.45
CA PHE A 124 -24.94 33.10 9.61
C PHE A 124 -24.69 34.12 8.51
#